data_AF-A0A938GEY5-F1
#
_entry.id   AF-A0A938GEY5-F1
#
_cell.length_a   1.000
_cell.length_b   1.000
_cell.length_c   1.000
_cell.angle_alpha   90.00
_cell.angle_beta   90.00
_cell.angle_gamma   90.00
#
_symmetry.space_group_name_H-M   'P 1'
#
loop_
_entity.id
_entity.type
_entity.pdbx_description
1 polymer ?
#
loop_
_entity_poly.entity_id
_entity_poly.type
_entity_poly.pdbx_seq_one_letter_code
_entity_poly.pdbx_strand_id
1 'polypeptide(L)'
;MSAQNETDRLLKETAEQQKDTDRRMKETDRLIKENAEQQKETDRLIKETAKQQKDTDRRMKETDRQMKETDLQLKELGKQIGGLGNKFGDFAEGMAMPSLMEILAKRFGADQIVETKRLRKGADEVKSILTRRELDKFIRNLRRFYQFLPQFKGYRLYGVLAAVESSQEMDAAALAEGVCLARMHGDIFRLKVPRNFQPKDCSI
;
A
#
# COMPACT_ATOMS: atom_id res chain seq x y z
N MET A 1 75.67 57.19 36.37
CA MET A 1 75.73 55.83 35.79
C MET A 1 74.51 54.95 36.13
N SER A 2 73.87 55.06 37.31
CA SER A 2 72.74 54.18 37.67
C SER A 2 71.47 54.40 36.82
N ALA A 3 71.12 55.65 36.49
CA ALA A 3 69.89 55.96 35.77
C ALA A 3 69.89 55.54 34.27
N GLN A 4 71.06 55.51 33.64
CA GLN A 4 71.21 55.10 32.22
C GLN A 4 71.09 53.58 32.04
N ASN A 5 71.63 52.79 32.96
CA ASN A 5 71.50 51.33 32.92
C ASN A 5 70.05 50.87 33.15
N GLU A 6 69.29 51.61 33.96
CA GLU A 6 67.88 51.31 34.24
C GLU A 6 66.97 51.65 33.05
N THR A 7 67.27 52.74 32.34
CA THR A 7 66.56 53.12 31.10
C THR A 7 66.81 52.13 29.96
N ASP A 8 68.05 51.66 29.76
CA ASP A 8 68.37 50.65 28.75
C ASP A 8 67.69 49.29 29.05
N ARG A 9 67.57 48.94 30.32
CA ARG A 9 66.90 47.69 30.74
C ARG A 9 65.41 47.74 30.46
N LEU A 10 64.76 48.86 30.80
CA LEU A 10 63.34 49.09 30.50
C LEU A 10 63.09 49.09 28.99
N LEU A 11 63.94 49.74 28.19
CA LEU A 11 63.81 49.75 26.73
C LEU A 11 63.86 48.33 26.13
N LYS A 12 64.76 47.48 26.63
CA LYS A 12 64.90 46.10 26.17
C LYS A 12 63.68 45.25 26.52
N GLU A 13 63.17 45.39 27.74
CA GLU A 13 61.98 44.69 28.21
C GLU A 13 60.71 45.14 27.44
N THR A 14 60.61 46.43 27.14
CA THR A 14 59.52 46.98 26.32
C THR A 14 59.57 46.41 24.89
N ALA A 15 60.77 46.31 24.29
CA ALA A 15 60.93 45.74 22.96
C ALA A 15 60.59 44.24 22.89
N GLU A 16 60.89 43.47 23.95
CA GLU A 16 60.50 42.07 24.07
C GLU A 16 59.00 41.90 24.23
N GLN A 17 58.34 42.71 25.08
CA GLN A 17 56.88 42.73 25.22
C GLN A 17 56.19 43.08 23.90
N GLN A 18 56.75 44.01 23.13
CA GLN A 18 56.20 44.42 21.84
C GLN A 18 56.27 43.31 20.79
N LYS A 19 57.39 42.57 20.75
CA LYS A 19 57.52 41.37 19.90
C LYS A 19 56.54 40.26 20.27
N ASP A 20 56.31 40.05 21.56
CA ASP A 20 55.37 39.03 22.03
C ASP A 20 53.92 39.43 21.70
N THR A 21 53.60 40.71 21.82
CA THR A 21 52.32 41.28 21.40
C THR A 21 52.09 41.09 19.90
N ASP A 22 53.10 41.35 19.06
CA ASP A 22 53.04 41.13 17.61
C ASP A 22 52.80 39.66 17.24
N ARG A 23 53.40 38.72 17.97
CA ARG A 23 53.16 37.28 17.75
C ARG A 23 51.73 36.90 18.10
N ARG A 24 51.22 37.35 19.25
CA ARG A 24 49.85 37.12 19.68
C ARG A 24 48.83 37.74 18.71
N MET A 25 49.11 38.92 18.17
CA MET A 25 48.25 39.53 17.14
C MET A 25 48.19 38.67 15.87
N LYS A 26 49.32 38.19 15.36
CA LYS A 26 49.35 37.30 14.18
C LYS A 26 48.61 35.99 14.40
N GLU A 27 48.73 35.42 15.61
CA GLU A 27 48.01 34.20 15.98
C GLU A 27 46.50 34.45 16.06
N THR A 28 46.10 35.59 16.63
CA THR A 28 44.70 36.03 16.70
C THR A 28 44.11 36.23 15.30
N ASP A 29 44.83 36.88 14.38
CA ASP A 29 44.40 37.05 12.99
C ASP A 29 44.19 35.71 12.28
N ARG A 30 45.04 34.72 12.58
CA ARG A 30 44.95 33.38 12.00
C ARG A 30 43.69 32.66 12.49
N LEU A 31 43.43 32.70 13.79
CA LEU A 31 42.24 32.14 14.41
C LEU A 31 40.94 32.82 13.92
N ILE A 32 40.96 34.14 13.74
CA ILE A 32 39.83 34.88 13.17
C ILE A 32 39.52 34.38 11.76
N LYS A 33 40.55 34.17 10.94
CA LYS A 33 40.38 33.71 9.56
C LYS A 33 39.83 32.28 9.50
N GLU A 34 40.33 31.40 10.36
CA GLU A 34 39.90 30.00 10.45
C GLU A 34 38.44 29.91 10.96
N ASN A 35 38.08 30.70 11.97
CA ASN A 35 36.69 30.82 12.43
C ASN A 35 35.75 31.34 11.33
N ALA A 36 36.20 32.33 10.55
CA ALA A 36 35.39 32.85 9.44
C ALA A 36 35.16 31.81 8.33
N GLU A 37 36.10 30.88 8.11
CA GLU A 37 35.94 29.76 7.17
C GLU A 37 34.98 28.70 7.71
N GLN A 38 35.14 28.30 8.98
CA GLN A 38 34.23 27.35 9.64
C GLN A 38 32.79 27.86 9.68
N GLN A 39 32.61 29.16 9.89
CA GLN A 39 31.28 29.78 9.91
C GLN A 39 30.61 29.76 8.53
N LYS A 40 31.37 29.97 7.45
CA LYS A 40 30.86 29.82 6.07
C LYS A 40 30.46 28.38 5.75
N GLU A 41 31.21 27.41 6.25
CA GLU A 41 30.90 25.99 6.05
C GLU A 41 29.63 25.59 6.84
N THR A 42 29.52 26.08 8.07
CA THR A 42 28.32 25.91 8.90
C THR A 42 27.09 26.51 8.21
N ASP A 43 27.20 27.71 7.64
CA ASP A 43 26.12 28.35 6.88
C ASP A 43 25.69 27.53 5.65
N ARG A 44 26.64 26.86 4.98
CA ARG A 44 26.33 25.96 3.85
C ARG A 44 25.56 24.74 4.30
N LEU A 45 25.99 24.07 5.38
CA LEU A 45 25.32 22.89 5.92
C LEU A 45 23.90 23.22 6.41
N ILE A 46 23.72 24.38 7.05
CA ILE A 46 22.40 24.86 7.47
C ILE A 46 21.48 25.04 6.25
N LYS A 47 21.98 25.66 5.17
CA LYS A 47 21.19 25.85 3.94
C LYS A 47 20.82 24.52 3.28
N GLU A 48 21.73 23.56 3.25
CA GLU A 48 21.48 22.24 2.67
C GLU A 48 20.43 21.47 3.49
N THR A 49 20.58 21.47 4.81
CA THR A 49 19.63 20.83 5.74
C THR A 49 18.23 21.43 5.60
N ALA A 50 18.13 22.77 5.50
CA ALA A 50 16.86 23.45 5.29
C ALA A 50 16.20 23.06 3.95
N LYS A 51 16.99 22.77 2.91
CA LYS A 51 16.49 22.32 1.61
C LYS A 51 15.97 20.87 1.70
N GLN A 52 16.73 19.97 2.34
CA GLN A 52 16.31 18.59 2.54
C GLN A 52 15.04 18.48 3.39
N GLN A 53 14.91 19.31 4.44
CA GLN A 53 13.68 19.39 5.23
C GLN A 53 12.47 19.82 4.38
N LYS A 54 12.63 20.85 3.53
CA LYS A 54 11.55 21.29 2.63
C LYS A 54 11.11 20.20 1.64
N ASP A 55 12.05 19.43 1.11
CA ASP A 55 11.73 18.34 0.19
C ASP A 55 11.04 17.16 0.92
N THR A 56 11.44 16.89 2.16
CA THR A 56 10.78 15.89 3.01
C THR A 56 9.35 16.30 3.34
N ASP A 57 9.13 17.56 3.72
CA ASP A 57 7.79 18.11 3.98
C ASP A 57 6.88 18.01 2.75
N ARG A 58 7.42 18.23 1.55
CA ARG A 58 6.66 18.07 0.30
C ARG A 58 6.24 16.63 0.08
N ARG A 59 7.16 15.67 0.25
CA ARG A 59 6.85 14.23 0.11
C ARG A 59 5.82 13.75 1.14
N MET A 60 5.91 14.22 2.38
CA MET A 60 4.91 13.91 3.40
C MET A 60 3.53 14.45 3.03
N LYS A 61 3.43 15.71 2.61
CA LYS A 61 2.15 16.31 2.18
C LYS A 61 1.52 15.57 0.99
N GLU A 62 2.34 15.10 0.05
CA GLU A 62 1.86 14.31 -1.08
C GLU A 62 1.35 12.93 -0.65
N THR A 63 2.06 12.28 0.27
CA THR A 63 1.64 11.00 0.87
C THR A 63 0.31 11.13 1.61
N ASP A 64 0.15 12.16 2.44
CA ASP A 64 -1.10 12.46 3.15
C ASP A 64 -2.27 12.68 2.18
N ARG A 65 -2.00 13.33 1.04
CA ARG A 65 -3.01 13.59 0.02
C ARG A 65 -3.45 12.29 -0.65
N GLN A 66 -2.51 11.42 -1.01
CA GLN A 66 -2.80 10.10 -1.58
C GLN A 66 -3.56 9.20 -0.59
N MET A 67 -3.19 9.23 0.69
CA MET A 67 -3.90 8.50 1.75
C MET A 67 -5.34 8.99 1.90
N LYS A 68 -5.57 10.30 1.94
CA LYS A 68 -6.93 10.87 2.02
C LYS A 68 -7.78 10.50 0.82
N GLU A 69 -7.21 10.50 -0.38
CA GLU A 69 -7.92 10.07 -1.59
C GLU A 69 -8.28 8.58 -1.54
N THR A 70 -7.36 7.75 -1.06
CA THR A 70 -7.59 6.30 -0.85
C THR A 70 -8.68 6.06 0.19
N ASP A 71 -8.68 6.79 1.30
CA ASP A 71 -9.70 6.70 2.35
C ASP A 71 -11.09 7.12 1.84
N LEU A 72 -11.17 8.14 0.99
CA LEU A 72 -12.42 8.56 0.35
C LEU A 72 -12.92 7.49 -0.62
N GLN A 73 -12.04 6.89 -1.42
CA GLN A 73 -12.39 5.77 -2.30
C GLN A 73 -12.85 4.55 -1.50
N LEU A 74 -12.23 4.25 -0.36
CA LEU A 74 -12.62 3.15 0.53
C LEU A 74 -13.95 3.42 1.25
N LYS A 75 -14.21 4.65 1.69
CA LYS A 75 -15.49 5.04 2.30
C LYS A 75 -16.63 5.04 1.28
N GLU A 76 -16.37 5.50 0.06
CA GLU A 76 -17.34 5.46 -1.03
C GLU A 76 -17.65 4.00 -1.40
N LEU A 77 -16.63 3.17 -1.53
CA LEU A 77 -16.76 1.72 -1.70
C LEU A 77 -17.55 1.09 -0.53
N GLY A 78 -17.24 1.45 0.71
CA GLY A 78 -17.91 0.94 1.92
C GLY A 78 -19.37 1.37 2.04
N LYS A 79 -19.73 2.61 1.67
CA LYS A 79 -21.12 3.09 1.65
C LYS A 79 -21.94 2.45 0.54
N GLN A 80 -21.35 2.26 -0.63
CA GLN A 80 -21.95 1.51 -1.74
C GLN A 80 -22.15 0.03 -1.40
N ILE A 81 -21.29 -0.55 -0.54
CA ILE A 81 -21.41 -1.93 -0.05
C ILE A 81 -22.38 -2.04 1.14
N GLY A 82 -22.38 -1.08 2.07
CA GLY A 82 -23.06 -1.17 3.37
C GLY A 82 -24.57 -0.91 3.35
N GLY A 83 -25.07 -0.06 2.44
CA GLY A 83 -26.52 0.24 2.35
C GLY A 83 -27.36 -0.89 1.74
N LEU A 84 -26.74 -1.87 1.09
CA LEU A 84 -27.41 -2.88 0.27
C LEU A 84 -27.20 -4.33 0.79
N GLY A 85 -26.43 -4.52 1.86
CA GLY A 85 -26.15 -5.83 2.47
C GLY A 85 -27.33 -6.44 3.25
N ASN A 86 -28.17 -5.60 3.87
CA ASN A 86 -29.17 -6.04 4.86
C ASN A 86 -30.37 -6.83 4.31
N LYS A 87 -30.55 -6.99 2.99
CA LYS A 87 -31.73 -7.70 2.42
C LYS A 87 -31.39 -8.92 1.57
N PHE A 88 -30.12 -9.09 1.20
CA PHE A 88 -29.63 -10.28 0.51
C PHE A 88 -28.79 -11.18 1.42
N GLY A 89 -28.27 -10.64 2.53
CA GLY A 89 -27.74 -11.40 3.66
C GLY A 89 -28.77 -12.40 4.19
N ASP A 90 -29.97 -11.92 4.55
CA ASP A 90 -31.05 -12.75 5.08
C ASP A 90 -31.46 -13.93 4.15
N PHE A 91 -31.38 -13.77 2.83
CA PHE A 91 -31.77 -14.81 1.87
C PHE A 91 -30.64 -15.79 1.53
N ALA A 92 -29.40 -15.31 1.41
CA ALA A 92 -28.23 -16.15 1.16
C ALA A 92 -27.81 -16.96 2.40
N GLU A 93 -27.99 -16.40 3.61
CA GLU A 93 -27.78 -17.09 4.89
C GLU A 93 -28.82 -18.18 5.17
N GLY A 94 -30.05 -18.03 4.65
CA GLY A 94 -31.17 -18.93 5.00
C GLY A 94 -31.04 -20.37 4.49
N MET A 95 -30.72 -20.59 3.21
CA MET A 95 -30.71 -21.95 2.60
C MET A 95 -29.70 -22.14 1.45
N ALA A 96 -29.37 -21.08 0.70
CA ALA A 96 -28.59 -21.21 -0.52
C ALA A 96 -27.08 -21.45 -0.26
N MET A 97 -26.46 -20.72 0.66
CA MET A 97 -25.02 -20.88 0.95
C MET A 97 -24.64 -22.23 1.57
N PRO A 98 -25.40 -22.77 2.55
CA PRO A 98 -25.14 -24.10 3.09
C PRO A 98 -25.10 -25.18 2.00
N SER A 99 -26.03 -25.13 1.04
CA SER A 99 -26.07 -26.08 -0.09
C SER A 99 -24.84 -25.98 -1.00
N LEU A 100 -24.35 -24.78 -1.26
CA LEU A 100 -23.14 -24.57 -2.07
C LEU A 100 -21.89 -25.05 -1.34
N MET A 101 -21.78 -24.79 -0.03
CA MET A 101 -20.70 -25.30 0.81
C MET A 101 -20.67 -26.83 0.81
N GLU A 102 -21.81 -27.48 1.02
CA GLU A 102 -21.90 -28.94 1.03
C GLU A 102 -21.40 -29.55 -0.29
N ILE A 103 -21.80 -28.98 -1.42
CA ILE A 103 -21.42 -29.48 -2.74
C ILE A 103 -19.92 -29.26 -2.99
N LEU A 104 -19.38 -28.09 -2.65
CA LEU A 104 -17.96 -27.78 -2.85
C LEU A 104 -17.07 -28.60 -1.92
N ALA A 105 -17.48 -28.82 -0.68
CA ALA A 105 -16.80 -29.69 0.28
C ALA A 105 -16.77 -31.14 -0.23
N LYS A 106 -17.92 -31.71 -0.62
CA LYS A 106 -18.01 -33.10 -1.09
C LYS A 106 -17.24 -33.35 -2.39
N ARG A 107 -17.24 -32.38 -3.31
CA ARG A 107 -16.68 -32.58 -4.65
C ARG A 107 -15.22 -32.15 -4.78
N PHE A 108 -14.81 -31.14 -4.03
CA PHE A 108 -13.50 -30.51 -4.18
C PHE A 108 -12.72 -30.40 -2.87
N GLY A 109 -13.27 -30.87 -1.74
CA GLY A 109 -12.61 -30.79 -0.43
C GLY A 109 -12.44 -29.34 0.05
N ALA A 110 -13.39 -28.45 -0.27
CA ALA A 110 -13.32 -27.06 0.15
C ALA A 110 -13.66 -26.92 1.65
N ASP A 111 -12.73 -26.34 2.41
CA ASP A 111 -12.91 -26.10 3.85
C ASP A 111 -13.48 -24.71 4.16
N GLN A 112 -13.24 -23.73 3.29
CA GLN A 112 -13.71 -22.35 3.45
C GLN A 112 -14.11 -21.71 2.12
N ILE A 113 -15.06 -20.78 2.18
CA ILE A 113 -15.49 -19.95 1.06
C ILE A 113 -15.22 -18.48 1.38
N VAL A 114 -14.52 -17.80 0.49
CA VAL A 114 -14.31 -16.35 0.54
C VAL A 114 -15.05 -15.70 -0.63
N GLU A 115 -16.15 -15.00 -0.33
CA GLU A 115 -17.01 -14.37 -1.34
C GLU A 115 -16.42 -13.02 -1.78
N THR A 116 -16.02 -12.91 -3.06
CA THR A 116 -15.26 -11.75 -3.54
C THR A 116 -16.05 -10.77 -4.40
N LYS A 117 -17.24 -11.15 -4.92
CA LYS A 117 -18.07 -10.24 -5.73
C LYS A 117 -19.52 -10.73 -5.89
N ARG A 118 -20.50 -9.87 -5.58
CA ARG A 118 -21.92 -10.06 -5.93
C ARG A 118 -22.30 -9.19 -7.12
N LEU A 119 -22.90 -9.78 -8.16
CA LEU A 119 -23.51 -9.06 -9.29
C LEU A 119 -25.03 -9.07 -9.09
N ARG A 120 -25.68 -7.90 -8.98
CA ARG A 120 -27.15 -7.81 -8.96
C ARG A 120 -27.68 -6.64 -9.79
N LYS A 121 -28.90 -6.87 -10.32
CA LYS A 121 -29.69 -6.02 -11.23
C LYS A 121 -30.66 -5.11 -10.46
N GLY A 122 -30.87 -3.89 -10.95
CA GLY A 122 -31.88 -2.95 -10.44
C GLY A 122 -33.32 -3.36 -10.83
N ALA A 123 -34.30 -2.74 -10.16
CA ALA A 123 -35.69 -3.19 -10.00
C ALA A 123 -36.58 -3.24 -11.26
N ASP A 124 -36.11 -2.87 -12.45
CA ASP A 124 -36.90 -2.98 -13.68
C ASP A 124 -36.09 -3.70 -14.75
N GLU A 125 -36.66 -4.80 -15.24
CA GLU A 125 -36.23 -5.61 -16.37
C GLU A 125 -34.97 -6.48 -16.15
N VAL A 126 -34.93 -7.67 -16.77
CA VAL A 126 -34.05 -8.84 -16.52
C VAL A 126 -32.81 -8.87 -17.42
N LYS A 127 -31.64 -9.32 -16.90
CA LYS A 127 -30.32 -9.60 -17.55
C LYS A 127 -29.14 -9.28 -16.62
N SER A 128 -28.81 -10.18 -15.69
CA SER A 128 -27.47 -10.26 -15.10
C SER A 128 -26.70 -11.35 -15.85
N ILE A 129 -26.42 -11.10 -17.14
CA ILE A 129 -25.67 -12.05 -17.97
C ILE A 129 -24.20 -11.91 -17.58
N LEU A 130 -23.58 -13.00 -17.12
CA LEU A 130 -22.13 -13.05 -16.94
C LEU A 130 -21.44 -12.65 -18.25
N THR A 131 -20.75 -11.51 -18.26
CA THR A 131 -20.01 -11.04 -19.43
C THR A 131 -18.55 -11.52 -19.41
N ARG A 132 -17.90 -11.56 -20.59
CA ARG A 132 -16.47 -11.89 -20.69
C ARG A 132 -15.59 -10.98 -19.82
N ARG A 133 -15.90 -9.68 -19.81
CA ARG A 133 -15.18 -8.68 -19.02
C ARG A 133 -15.25 -8.97 -17.52
N GLU A 134 -16.38 -9.46 -17.04
CA GLU A 134 -16.56 -9.84 -15.63
C GLU A 134 -15.79 -11.10 -15.27
N LEU A 135 -15.79 -12.10 -16.14
CA LEU A 135 -14.97 -13.31 -16.00
C LEU A 135 -13.47 -12.95 -15.93
N ASP A 136 -12.98 -12.13 -16.86
CA ASP A 136 -11.57 -11.73 -16.88
C ASP A 136 -11.20 -10.93 -15.62
N LYS A 137 -12.10 -10.06 -15.14
CA LYS A 137 -11.91 -9.32 -13.88
C LYS A 137 -11.87 -10.26 -12.68
N PHE A 138 -12.73 -11.26 -12.64
CA PHE A 138 -12.74 -12.28 -11.59
C PHE A 138 -11.42 -13.07 -11.55
N ILE A 139 -10.95 -13.55 -12.70
CA ILE A 139 -9.67 -14.29 -12.80
C ILE A 139 -8.49 -13.42 -12.35
N ARG A 140 -8.46 -12.14 -12.74
CA ARG A 140 -7.42 -11.20 -12.26
C ARG A 140 -7.44 -11.04 -10.74
N ASN A 141 -8.62 -11.02 -10.13
CA ASN A 141 -8.75 -10.92 -8.68
C ASN A 141 -8.24 -12.18 -7.97
N LEU A 142 -8.54 -13.37 -8.51
CA LEU A 142 -8.00 -14.63 -7.96
C LEU A 142 -6.47 -14.61 -7.93
N ARG A 143 -5.82 -14.13 -8.99
CA ARG A 143 -4.34 -14.02 -9.05
C ARG A 143 -3.73 -13.05 -8.03
N ARG A 144 -4.52 -12.13 -7.48
CA ARG A 144 -4.07 -11.14 -6.49
C ARG A 144 -4.63 -11.42 -5.09
N PHE A 145 -5.30 -12.57 -4.92
CA PHE A 145 -6.06 -12.87 -3.71
C PHE A 145 -5.22 -12.74 -2.43
N TYR A 146 -4.03 -13.37 -2.37
CA TYR A 146 -3.18 -13.30 -1.18
C TYR A 146 -2.47 -11.96 -0.97
N GLN A 147 -2.48 -11.06 -1.96
CA GLN A 147 -2.03 -9.68 -1.76
C GLN A 147 -3.05 -8.91 -0.91
N PHE A 148 -4.34 -9.17 -1.14
CA PHE A 148 -5.43 -8.54 -0.39
C PHE A 148 -5.76 -9.28 0.91
N LEU A 149 -5.60 -10.61 0.95
CA LEU A 149 -5.94 -11.45 2.09
C LEU A 149 -4.77 -12.41 2.44
N PRO A 150 -3.68 -11.88 3.00
CA PRO A 150 -2.47 -12.66 3.29
C PRO A 150 -2.68 -13.75 4.36
N GLN A 151 -3.73 -13.66 5.18
CA GLN A 151 -4.05 -14.66 6.21
C GLN A 151 -4.42 -16.03 5.65
N PHE A 152 -4.80 -16.11 4.37
CA PHE A 152 -5.12 -17.37 3.70
C PHE A 152 -3.91 -17.99 2.98
N LYS A 153 -2.70 -17.43 3.11
CA LYS A 153 -1.49 -18.03 2.52
C LYS A 153 -1.33 -19.47 3.02
N GLY A 154 -1.01 -20.39 2.09
CA GLY A 154 -0.91 -21.83 2.37
C GLY A 154 -2.18 -22.62 2.09
N TYR A 155 -3.32 -21.97 1.89
CA TYR A 155 -4.53 -22.61 1.38
C TYR A 155 -4.51 -22.70 -0.14
N ARG A 156 -5.09 -23.75 -0.71
CA ARG A 156 -5.35 -23.85 -2.16
C ARG A 156 -6.54 -22.94 -2.51
N LEU A 157 -6.46 -22.21 -3.61
CA LEU A 157 -7.50 -21.26 -4.01
C LEU A 157 -8.15 -21.71 -5.31
N TYR A 158 -9.47 -21.85 -5.29
CA TYR A 158 -10.25 -22.20 -6.47
C TYR A 158 -11.32 -21.16 -6.76
N GLY A 159 -11.50 -20.83 -8.04
CA GLY A 159 -12.55 -19.92 -8.47
C GLY A 159 -13.90 -20.62 -8.58
N VAL A 160 -14.94 -20.07 -7.93
CA VAL A 160 -16.33 -20.47 -8.12
C VAL A 160 -17.15 -19.26 -8.55
N LEU A 161 -17.86 -19.39 -9.67
CA LEU A 161 -18.81 -18.41 -10.18
C LEU A 161 -20.23 -18.91 -9.98
N ALA A 162 -20.98 -18.20 -9.15
CA ALA A 162 -22.42 -18.38 -9.00
C ALA A 162 -23.14 -17.41 -9.95
N ALA A 163 -23.92 -17.93 -10.90
CA ALA A 163 -24.69 -17.11 -11.85
C ALA A 163 -26.15 -17.58 -11.93
N VAL A 164 -27.07 -16.61 -11.96
CA VAL A 164 -28.51 -16.87 -12.17
C VAL A 164 -28.78 -17.15 -13.64
N GLU A 165 -28.12 -16.41 -14.54
CA GLU A 165 -28.27 -16.56 -15.98
C GLU A 165 -26.93 -16.32 -16.70
N SER A 166 -26.54 -17.25 -17.57
CA SER A 166 -25.30 -17.20 -18.35
C SER A 166 -25.50 -17.92 -19.69
N SER A 167 -24.86 -17.41 -20.76
CA SER A 167 -24.86 -18.09 -22.06
C SER A 167 -24.02 -19.37 -21.99
N GLN A 168 -24.31 -20.34 -22.86
CA GLN A 168 -23.51 -21.57 -22.95
C GLN A 168 -22.04 -21.28 -23.29
N GLU A 169 -21.79 -20.26 -24.12
CA GLU A 169 -20.44 -19.80 -24.45
C GLU A 169 -19.69 -19.29 -23.21
N MET A 170 -20.37 -18.53 -22.35
CA MET A 170 -19.77 -18.01 -21.12
C MET A 170 -19.56 -19.10 -20.07
N ASP A 171 -20.45 -20.09 -20.03
CA ASP A 171 -20.22 -21.29 -19.22
C ASP A 171 -18.96 -22.02 -19.70
N ALA A 172 -18.84 -22.27 -21.00
CA ALA A 172 -17.69 -22.94 -21.59
C ALA A 172 -16.39 -22.15 -21.35
N ALA A 173 -16.43 -20.81 -21.47
CA ALA A 173 -15.28 -19.95 -21.21
C ALA A 173 -14.82 -20.02 -19.75
N ALA A 174 -15.76 -19.97 -18.79
CA ALA A 174 -15.41 -20.08 -17.37
C ALA A 174 -14.79 -21.45 -17.04
N LEU A 175 -15.38 -22.53 -17.57
CA LEU A 175 -14.84 -23.89 -17.40
C LEU A 175 -13.45 -24.03 -18.03
N ALA A 176 -13.22 -23.47 -19.22
CA ALA A 176 -11.92 -23.51 -19.89
C ALA A 176 -10.81 -22.80 -19.07
N GLU A 177 -11.16 -21.77 -18.31
CA GLU A 177 -10.25 -21.08 -17.39
C GLU A 177 -10.07 -21.81 -16.05
N GLY A 178 -10.74 -22.96 -15.88
CA GLY A 178 -10.70 -23.77 -14.66
C GLY A 178 -11.56 -23.22 -13.52
N VAL A 179 -12.55 -22.38 -13.83
CA VAL A 179 -13.48 -21.80 -12.86
C VAL A 179 -14.73 -22.66 -12.74
N CYS A 180 -15.09 -23.05 -11.51
CA CYS A 180 -16.32 -23.79 -11.23
C CYS A 180 -17.56 -22.92 -11.48
N LEU A 181 -18.62 -23.52 -12.02
CA LEU A 181 -19.91 -22.86 -12.19
C LEU A 181 -20.95 -23.44 -11.25
N ALA A 182 -21.58 -22.56 -10.48
CA ALA A 182 -22.77 -22.83 -9.70
C ALA A 182 -23.96 -22.09 -10.32
N ARG A 183 -25.05 -22.80 -10.58
CA ARG A 183 -26.31 -22.19 -11.01
C ARG A 183 -27.34 -22.29 -9.91
N MET A 184 -28.10 -21.23 -9.74
CA MET A 184 -29.24 -21.21 -8.83
C MET A 184 -30.46 -21.79 -9.54
N HIS A 185 -31.17 -22.71 -8.89
CA HIS A 185 -32.43 -23.25 -9.37
C HIS A 185 -33.42 -23.27 -8.21
N GLY A 186 -34.34 -22.29 -8.18
CA GLY A 186 -35.16 -22.02 -6.99
C GLY A 186 -34.26 -21.57 -5.83
N ASP A 187 -34.38 -22.24 -4.67
CA ASP A 187 -33.66 -21.90 -3.44
C ASP A 187 -32.33 -22.67 -3.26
N ILE A 188 -31.94 -23.49 -4.24
CA ILE A 188 -30.74 -24.33 -4.17
C ILE A 188 -29.71 -23.98 -5.25
N PHE A 189 -28.42 -24.07 -4.89
CA PHE A 189 -27.34 -24.06 -5.86
C PHE A 189 -27.06 -25.47 -6.38
N ARG A 190 -26.80 -25.57 -7.69
CA ARG A 190 -26.30 -26.77 -8.34
C ARG A 190 -25.01 -26.47 -9.08
N LEU A 191 -23.99 -27.30 -8.89
CA LEU A 191 -22.78 -27.22 -9.71
C LEU A 191 -23.07 -27.69 -11.14
N LYS A 192 -22.80 -26.81 -12.10
CA LYS A 192 -22.85 -27.10 -13.53
C LYS A 192 -21.43 -27.29 -14.06
N VAL A 193 -20.75 -28.33 -13.57
CA VAL A 193 -19.39 -28.68 -14.00
C VAL A 193 -19.31 -30.18 -14.39
N PRO A 194 -18.58 -30.56 -15.46
CA PRO A 194 -18.43 -31.94 -15.90
C PRO A 194 -17.94 -32.86 -14.77
N ARG A 195 -18.33 -34.16 -14.77
CA ARG A 195 -17.99 -35.09 -13.67
C ARG A 195 -16.49 -35.12 -13.33
N ASN A 196 -15.63 -35.10 -14.36
CA ASN A 196 -14.18 -35.15 -14.22
C ASN A 196 -13.51 -33.76 -14.25
N PHE A 197 -14.28 -32.69 -14.05
CA PHE A 197 -13.75 -31.34 -14.04
C PHE A 197 -12.84 -31.14 -12.82
N GLN A 198 -11.61 -30.68 -13.08
CA GLN A 198 -10.69 -30.23 -12.03
C GLN A 198 -10.57 -28.71 -12.10
N PRO A 199 -10.95 -27.99 -11.03
CA PRO A 199 -10.78 -26.55 -11.00
C PRO A 199 -9.30 -26.18 -10.98
N LYS A 200 -8.98 -25.05 -11.60
CA LYS A 200 -7.61 -24.53 -11.62
C LYS A 200 -7.26 -23.98 -10.25
N ASP A 201 -6.17 -24.48 -9.70
CA ASP A 201 -5.57 -23.94 -8.49
C ASP A 201 -4.93 -22.58 -8.81
N CYS A 202 -5.42 -21.55 -8.13
CA CYS A 202 -4.99 -20.16 -8.24
C CYS A 202 -4.13 -19.75 -7.04
N SER A 203 -3.60 -20.71 -6.27
CA SER A 203 -2.60 -20.45 -5.24
C SER A 203 -1.24 -20.08 -5.87
N ILE A 204 -1.04 -18.78 -6.13
CA ILE A 204 0.20 -18.20 -6.68
C ILE A 204 0.66 -17.06 -5.79
#